data_AF-A0A094WPW6-F1
#
_entry.id   AF-A0A094WPW6-F1
#
_cell.length_a   1.000
_cell.length_b   1.000
_cell.length_c   1.000
_cell.angle_alpha   90.00
_cell.angle_beta   90.00
_cell.angle_gamma   90.00
#
_symmetry.space_group_name_H-M   'P 1'
#
loop_
_entity.id
_entity.type
_entity.pdbx_description
1 polymer ?
#
loop_
_entity_poly.entity_id
_entity_poly.type
_entity_poly.pdbx_seq_one_letter_code
_entity_poly.pdbx_strand_id
1 'polypeptide(L)'
;MKKTNVIIIFFFSSILLSACSTGFLKANSPINHDVGQHMTVLFSDSSNIKKEDNYYDAILEFQSENPEQTQPFMIIDSDERDIVRYYDVQVFPTMIVLNGGSEQLRMEGVQSKDEIVTTLKEALKMQVHNESISFLSLKKHLP
;
A
#
# COMPACT_ATOMS: atom_id res chain seq x y z
N MET A 1 -40.02 -52.61 3.39
CA MET A 1 -38.95 -52.13 2.48
C MET A 1 -39.17 -50.65 2.19
N LYS A 2 -38.09 -49.87 2.02
CA LYS A 2 -38.04 -48.45 1.57
C LYS A 2 -38.23 -47.37 2.65
N LYS A 3 -37.26 -47.20 3.56
CA LYS A 3 -37.05 -45.94 4.32
C LYS A 3 -35.58 -45.51 4.40
N THR A 4 -34.75 -45.94 3.43
CA THR A 4 -33.29 -45.75 3.48
C THR A 4 -32.75 -44.96 2.29
N ASN A 5 -33.56 -44.10 1.65
CA ASN A 5 -33.13 -43.37 0.45
C ASN A 5 -33.33 -41.83 0.51
N VAL A 6 -33.84 -41.27 1.61
CA VAL A 6 -34.07 -39.81 1.71
C VAL A 6 -32.96 -39.08 2.47
N ILE A 7 -32.19 -39.79 3.31
CA ILE A 7 -31.12 -39.18 4.12
C ILE A 7 -29.85 -38.87 3.29
N ILE A 8 -29.63 -39.59 2.19
CA ILE A 8 -28.43 -39.43 1.35
C ILE A 8 -28.46 -38.14 0.51
N ILE A 9 -29.66 -37.60 0.22
CA ILE A 9 -29.80 -36.39 -0.61
C ILE A 9 -29.49 -35.11 0.16
N PHE A 10 -29.62 -35.10 1.49
CA PHE A 10 -29.35 -33.90 2.30
C PHE A 10 -27.85 -33.66 2.56
N PHE A 11 -27.03 -34.72 2.53
CA PHE A 11 -25.60 -34.63 2.86
C PHE A 11 -24.72 -34.16 1.69
N PHE A 12 -25.24 -34.20 0.46
CA PHE A 12 -24.47 -33.82 -0.74
C PHE A 12 -24.56 -32.32 -1.10
N SER A 13 -25.46 -31.57 -0.44
CA SER A 13 -25.67 -30.14 -0.73
C SER A 13 -24.71 -29.20 0.01
N SER A 14 -23.92 -29.68 0.96
CA SER A 14 -23.07 -28.83 1.82
C SER A 14 -21.62 -28.69 1.33
N ILE A 15 -21.22 -29.38 0.26
CA ILE A 15 -19.80 -29.45 -0.18
C ILE A 15 -19.50 -28.50 -1.37
N LEU A 16 -20.52 -27.86 -1.96
CA LEU A 16 -20.35 -27.01 -3.16
C LEU A 16 -20.06 -25.53 -2.88
N LEU A 17 -19.87 -25.09 -1.63
CA LEU A 17 -19.48 -23.70 -1.32
C LEU A 17 -17.99 -23.49 -1.06
N SER A 18 -17.16 -24.53 -1.11
CA SER A 18 -15.71 -24.41 -0.90
C SER A 18 -14.94 -24.20 -2.21
N ALA A 19 -15.38 -23.24 -3.02
CA ALA A 19 -14.52 -22.64 -4.05
C ALA A 19 -14.12 -21.24 -3.56
N CYS A 20 -13.27 -21.22 -2.52
CA CYS A 20 -12.51 -20.03 -2.19
C CYS A 20 -11.46 -19.85 -3.30
N SER A 21 -11.74 -18.96 -4.26
CA SER A 21 -10.72 -18.50 -5.20
C SER A 21 -9.73 -17.64 -4.42
N THR A 22 -8.70 -18.26 -3.85
CA THR A 22 -7.49 -17.58 -3.42
C THR A 22 -6.68 -17.23 -4.66
N GLY A 23 -7.09 -16.14 -5.29
CA GLY A 23 -6.42 -15.56 -6.44
C GLY A 23 -7.11 -14.25 -6.78
N PHE A 24 -6.34 -13.16 -6.80
CA PHE A 24 -6.72 -11.83 -7.24
C PHE A 24 -7.47 -10.94 -6.23
N LEU A 25 -6.91 -10.75 -5.03
CA LEU A 25 -6.91 -9.39 -4.47
C LEU A 25 -5.73 -8.63 -5.09
N LYS A 26 -5.81 -8.32 -6.39
CA LYS A 26 -5.37 -6.97 -6.78
C LYS A 26 -6.45 -6.09 -6.18
N ALA A 27 -6.19 -5.54 -5.00
CA ALA A 27 -7.00 -4.45 -4.50
C ALA A 27 -7.11 -3.47 -5.67
N ASN A 28 -8.32 -3.16 -6.12
CA ASN A 28 -8.58 -2.17 -7.16
C ASN A 28 -8.26 -0.79 -6.57
N SER A 29 -6.98 -0.56 -6.29
CA SER A 29 -6.45 0.72 -5.87
C SER A 29 -6.68 1.68 -7.03
N PRO A 30 -7.31 2.85 -6.79
CA PRO A 30 -7.47 3.85 -7.83
C PRO A 30 -6.11 4.33 -8.36
N ILE A 31 -5.06 4.19 -7.55
CA ILE A 31 -3.68 4.41 -7.94
C ILE A 31 -3.11 3.08 -8.47
N ASN A 32 -2.96 2.99 -9.78
CA ASN A 32 -2.42 1.82 -10.44
C ASN A 32 -0.89 1.91 -10.44
N HIS A 33 -0.25 1.10 -9.59
CA HIS A 33 1.20 1.06 -9.45
C HIS A 33 1.70 -0.38 -9.44
N ASP A 34 2.90 -0.59 -9.98
CA ASP A 34 3.49 -1.92 -10.10
C ASP A 34 3.83 -2.51 -8.72
N VAL A 35 3.65 -3.82 -8.62
CA VAL A 35 3.99 -4.60 -7.42
C VAL A 35 5.50 -4.73 -7.33
N GLY A 36 6.08 -4.45 -6.17
CA GLY A 36 7.54 -4.45 -5.96
C GLY A 36 8.20 -3.11 -6.24
N GLN A 37 7.42 -2.07 -6.58
CA GLN A 37 7.91 -0.70 -6.61
C GLN A 37 7.20 0.10 -5.53
N HIS A 38 7.95 0.93 -4.81
CA HIS A 38 7.37 1.86 -3.86
C HIS A 38 6.80 3.08 -4.58
N MET A 39 5.72 3.66 -4.05
CA MET A 39 5.19 4.96 -4.49
C MET A 39 4.80 5.80 -3.28
N THR A 40 5.16 7.08 -3.28
CA THR A 40 4.79 8.01 -2.20
C THR A 40 3.65 8.89 -2.69
N VAL A 41 2.58 8.95 -1.90
CA VAL A 41 1.37 9.70 -2.21
C VAL A 41 1.13 10.72 -1.11
N LEU A 42 1.06 12.00 -1.45
CA LEU A 42 0.70 13.09 -0.55
C LEU A 42 -0.73 13.53 -0.84
N PHE A 43 -1.62 13.33 0.12
CA PHE A 43 -2.94 13.92 0.15
C PHE A 43 -2.83 15.34 0.69
N SER A 44 -3.17 16.30 -0.16
CA SER A 44 -3.01 17.75 0.04
C SER A 44 -4.36 18.43 0.12
N ASP A 45 -4.44 19.52 0.87
CA ASP A 45 -5.58 20.44 0.90
C ASP A 45 -5.07 21.81 0.43
N SER A 46 -5.44 22.18 -0.80
CA SER A 46 -5.03 23.44 -1.42
C SER A 46 -5.45 24.69 -0.64
N SER A 47 -6.43 24.58 0.27
CA SER A 47 -6.80 25.67 1.18
C SER A 47 -5.80 25.87 2.34
N ASN A 48 -4.88 24.93 2.56
CA ASN A 48 -3.97 24.88 3.72
C ASN A 48 -2.51 24.54 3.39
N ILE A 49 -2.00 25.03 2.25
CA ILE A 49 -0.64 24.76 1.75
C ILE A 49 0.47 24.98 2.80
N LYS A 50 0.33 25.96 3.71
CA LYS A 50 1.36 26.25 4.74
C LYS A 50 1.67 25.07 5.66
N LYS A 51 0.73 24.14 5.81
CA LYS A 51 0.93 22.93 6.63
C LYS A 51 1.71 21.84 5.89
N GLU A 52 1.92 22.02 4.60
CA GLU A 52 2.49 21.03 3.68
C GLU A 52 3.94 21.36 3.30
N ASP A 53 4.42 22.58 3.56
CA ASP A 53 5.80 23.02 3.24
C ASP A 53 6.84 22.00 3.71
N ASN A 54 6.70 21.50 4.94
CA ASN A 54 7.60 20.49 5.50
C ASN A 54 7.56 19.15 4.74
N TYR A 55 6.42 18.76 4.17
CA TYR A 55 6.30 17.54 3.36
C TYR A 55 7.02 17.72 2.02
N TYR A 56 6.80 18.84 1.33
CA TYR A 56 7.47 19.13 0.07
C TYR A 56 9.00 19.17 0.24
N ASP A 57 9.48 19.91 1.24
CA ASP A 57 10.91 20.01 1.52
C ASP A 57 11.51 18.65 1.87
N ALA A 58 10.81 17.85 2.69
CA ALA A 58 11.27 16.52 3.07
C ALA A 58 11.37 15.55 1.89
N ILE A 59 10.41 15.58 0.97
CA ILE A 59 10.43 14.73 -0.24
C ILE A 59 11.58 15.14 -1.15
N LEU A 60 11.78 16.45 -1.37
CA LEU A 60 12.89 16.97 -2.18
C LEU A 60 14.25 16.62 -1.57
N GLU A 61 14.39 16.76 -0.25
CA GLU A 61 15.60 16.39 0.47
C GLU A 61 15.86 14.88 0.37
N PHE A 62 14.83 14.06 0.60
CA PHE A 62 14.93 12.61 0.46
C PHE A 62 15.40 12.20 -0.95
N GLN A 63 14.81 12.77 -1.99
CA GLN A 63 15.19 12.51 -3.39
C GLN A 63 16.62 12.98 -3.70
N SER A 64 17.02 14.15 -3.18
CA SER A 64 18.37 14.69 -3.37
C SER A 64 19.44 13.81 -2.73
N GLU A 65 19.14 13.20 -1.58
CA GLU A 65 20.08 12.33 -0.87
C GLU A 65 20.11 10.89 -1.41
N ASN A 66 19.05 10.46 -2.10
CA ASN A 66 18.91 9.10 -2.62
C ASN A 66 18.61 9.09 -4.13
N PRO A 67 19.50 9.65 -4.97
CA PRO A 67 19.26 9.77 -6.41
C PRO A 67 19.14 8.42 -7.14
N GLU A 68 19.64 7.34 -6.55
CA GLU A 68 19.52 5.96 -7.06
C GLU A 68 18.15 5.32 -6.73
N GLN A 69 17.39 5.91 -5.80
CA GLN A 69 16.07 5.43 -5.35
C GLN A 69 14.98 6.43 -5.77
N THR A 70 14.93 6.75 -7.07
CA THR A 70 13.89 7.63 -7.63
C THR A 70 12.53 6.93 -7.57
N GLN A 71 11.88 7.07 -6.43
CA GLN A 71 10.54 6.58 -6.21
C GLN A 71 9.53 7.55 -6.83
N PRO A 72 8.51 7.06 -7.56
CA PRO A 72 7.38 7.88 -7.98
C PRO A 72 6.75 8.59 -6.78
N PHE A 73 6.52 9.89 -6.95
CA PHE A 73 5.81 10.74 -6.01
C PHE A 73 4.58 11.35 -6.69
N MET A 74 3.45 11.33 -5.99
CA MET A 74 2.18 11.88 -6.47
C MET A 74 1.52 12.72 -5.39
N ILE A 75 0.86 13.80 -5.81
CA ILE A 75 0.02 14.63 -4.96
C ILE A 75 -1.43 14.41 -5.39
N ILE A 76 -2.32 14.23 -4.41
CA ILE A 76 -3.76 14.08 -4.61
C ILE A 76 -4.45 15.19 -3.82
N ASP A 77 -5.26 15.99 -4.50
CA ASP A 77 -6.00 17.05 -3.82
C ASP A 77 -7.19 16.46 -3.04
N SER A 78 -7.52 17.11 -1.93
CA SER A 78 -8.73 16.87 -1.13
C SER A 78 -10.04 16.80 -1.94
N ASP A 79 -10.09 17.46 -3.10
CA ASP A 79 -11.22 17.43 -4.03
C ASP A 79 -11.37 16.08 -4.77
N GLU A 80 -10.33 15.24 -4.81
CA GLU A 80 -10.37 13.89 -5.39
C GLU A 80 -11.03 12.88 -4.46
N ARG A 81 -12.30 13.14 -4.13
CA ARG A 81 -13.05 12.47 -3.06
C ARG A 81 -13.08 10.94 -3.15
N ASP A 82 -13.08 10.37 -4.35
CA ASP A 82 -13.11 8.92 -4.52
C ASP A 82 -11.82 8.28 -4.01
N ILE A 83 -10.67 8.91 -4.26
CA ILE A 83 -9.36 8.41 -3.85
C ILE A 83 -9.14 8.71 -2.37
N VAL A 84 -9.46 9.93 -1.92
CA VAL A 84 -9.43 10.33 -0.50
C VAL A 84 -10.24 9.35 0.36
N ARG A 85 -11.45 8.99 -0.08
CA ARG A 85 -12.32 8.03 0.60
C ARG A 85 -11.77 6.61 0.55
N TYR A 86 -11.20 6.19 -0.58
CA TYR A 86 -10.65 4.84 -0.73
C TYR A 86 -9.55 4.56 0.31
N TYR A 87 -8.71 5.57 0.57
CA TYR A 87 -7.62 5.50 1.55
C TYR A 87 -8.02 6.01 2.95
N ASP A 88 -9.31 6.28 3.20
CA ASP A 88 -9.83 6.79 4.48
C ASP A 88 -9.03 7.98 5.05
N VAL A 89 -8.69 8.95 4.18
CA VAL A 89 -7.95 10.15 4.58
C VAL A 89 -8.90 11.14 5.21
N GLN A 90 -8.76 11.36 6.52
CA GLN A 90 -9.61 12.27 7.30
C GLN A 90 -8.88 13.56 7.72
N VAL A 91 -7.54 13.57 7.64
CA VAL A 91 -6.68 14.68 8.07
C VAL A 91 -5.77 15.08 6.91
N PHE A 92 -5.55 16.38 6.76
CA PHE A 92 -4.61 16.93 5.78
C PHE A 92 -3.50 17.73 6.48
N PRO A 93 -2.25 17.68 5.98
CA PRO A 93 -1.78 16.75 4.95
C PRO A 93 -1.74 15.29 5.46
N THR A 94 -1.80 14.32 4.55
CA THR A 94 -1.52 12.91 4.86
C THR A 94 -0.60 12.33 3.80
N MET A 95 0.51 11.73 4.20
CA MET A 95 1.41 11.03 3.29
C MET A 95 1.34 9.52 3.50
N ILE A 96 1.23 8.78 2.40
CA ILE A 96 1.18 7.32 2.38
C ILE A 96 2.27 6.79 1.45
N VAL A 97 3.02 5.78 1.90
CA VAL A 97 3.92 5.01 1.03
C VAL A 97 3.26 3.68 0.70
N LEU A 98 3.13 3.40 -0.60
CA LEU A 98 2.50 2.20 -1.15
C LEU A 98 3.56 1.25 -1.73
N ASN A 99 3.34 -0.06 -1.62
CA ASN A 99 4.03 -1.09 -2.39
C ASN A 99 2.99 -2.05 -2.99
N GLY A 100 2.84 -2.08 -4.31
CA GLY A 100 1.87 -2.94 -4.98
C GLY A 100 0.43 -2.79 -4.47
N GLY A 101 0.05 -1.58 -4.05
CA GLY A 101 -1.27 -1.26 -3.50
C GLY A 101 -1.42 -1.48 -1.99
N SER A 102 -0.38 -1.95 -1.29
CA SER A 102 -0.38 -2.10 0.18
C SER A 102 0.30 -0.92 0.87
N GLU A 103 -0.35 -0.33 1.87
CA GLU A 103 0.21 0.74 2.69
C GLU A 103 1.38 0.22 3.54
N GLN A 104 2.55 0.82 3.37
CA GLN A 104 3.77 0.53 4.12
C GLN A 104 4.01 1.55 5.24
N LEU A 105 3.59 2.79 5.01
CA LEU A 105 3.75 3.91 5.92
C LEU A 105 2.57 4.88 5.73
N ARG A 106 2.13 5.48 6.82
CA ARG A 106 1.14 6.55 6.85
C ARG A 106 1.57 7.60 7.87
N MET A 107 1.53 8.87 7.47
CA MET A 107 1.84 10.02 8.31
C MET A 107 0.77 11.09 8.12
N GLU A 108 0.06 11.42 9.19
CA GLU A 108 -1.08 12.33 9.16
C GLU A 108 -0.78 13.63 9.91
N GLY A 109 -1.31 14.73 9.40
CA GLY A 109 -1.24 16.05 10.01
C GLY A 109 0.10 16.75 9.83
N VAL A 110 0.33 17.79 10.63
CA VAL A 110 1.56 18.58 10.54
C VAL A 110 2.68 17.85 11.24
N GLN A 111 3.75 17.58 10.50
CA GLN A 111 4.99 17.00 11.03
C GLN A 111 6.18 17.88 10.68
N SER A 112 7.28 17.74 11.44
CA SER A 112 8.52 18.43 11.09
C SER A 112 9.20 17.78 9.89
N LYS A 113 9.93 18.58 9.11
CA LYS A 113 10.68 18.09 7.95
C LYS A 113 11.60 16.91 8.33
N ASP A 114 12.32 17.04 9.44
CA ASP A 114 13.31 16.04 9.87
C ASP A 114 12.65 14.69 10.27
N GLU A 115 11.48 14.73 10.91
CA GLU A 115 10.69 13.53 11.22
C GLU A 115 10.22 12.82 9.93
N ILE A 116 9.73 13.59 8.95
CA ILE A 116 9.26 13.06 7.68
C ILE A 116 10.42 12.39 6.92
N VAL A 117 11.56 13.08 6.79
CA VAL A 117 12.76 12.56 6.12
C VAL A 117 13.25 11.28 6.79
N THR A 118 13.33 11.26 8.13
CA THR A 118 13.80 10.10 8.88
C THR A 118 12.87 8.91 8.67
N THR A 119 11.56 9.14 8.76
CA THR A 119 10.56 8.08 8.60
C THR A 119 10.56 7.51 7.17
N LEU A 120 10.70 8.36 6.15
CA LEU A 120 10.86 7.92 4.76
C LEU A 120 12.11 7.06 4.57
N LYS A 121 13.25 7.50 5.11
CA LYS A 121 14.51 6.73 5.05
C LYS A 121 14.36 5.37 5.70
N GLU A 122 13.72 5.28 6.86
CA GLU A 122 13.50 4.01 7.55
C GLU A 122 12.57 3.09 6.77
N ALA A 123 11.43 3.59 6.33
CA ALA A 123 10.44 2.82 5.58
C ALA A 123 11.02 2.24 4.29
N LEU A 124 11.89 2.98 3.59
CA LEU A 124 12.46 2.56 2.31
C LEU A 124 13.78 1.77 2.47
N LYS A 125 14.62 2.05 3.48
CA LYS A 125 15.83 1.25 3.77
C LYS A 125 15.50 -0.15 4.28
N MET A 126 14.48 -0.30 5.12
CA MET A 126 14.11 -1.61 5.67
C MET A 126 13.68 -2.62 4.57
N GLN A 127 13.29 -2.12 3.39
CA GLN A 127 12.70 -2.96 2.34
C GLN A 127 13.72 -3.41 1.28
N VAL A 128 14.77 -2.62 1.02
CA VAL A 128 15.96 -3.05 0.24
C VAL A 128 16.60 -4.31 0.87
N HIS A 129 16.57 -4.42 2.20
CA HIS A 129 17.06 -5.60 2.91
C HIS A 129 16.11 -6.81 2.83
N ASN A 130 14.80 -6.59 2.73
CA ASN A 130 13.81 -7.68 2.75
C ASN A 130 13.63 -8.33 1.37
N GLU A 131 13.71 -7.54 0.28
CA GLU A 131 13.69 -8.09 -1.08
C GLU A 131 14.93 -8.95 -1.36
N SER A 132 16.11 -8.53 -0.91
CA SER A 132 17.35 -9.31 -1.06
C SER A 132 17.31 -10.66 -0.33
N ILE A 133 16.64 -10.74 0.82
CA ILE A 133 16.41 -12.01 1.55
C ILE A 133 15.42 -12.92 0.77
N SER A 134 14.35 -12.37 0.20
CA SER A 134 13.38 -13.12 -0.62
C SER A 134 14.03 -13.74 -1.86
N PHE A 135 14.85 -12.97 -2.60
CA PHE A 135 15.60 -13.46 -3.75
C PHE A 135 16.64 -14.53 -3.38
N LEU A 136 17.31 -14.39 -2.23
CA LEU A 136 18.26 -15.41 -1.73
C LEU A 136 17.55 -16.72 -1.31
N SER A 137 16.32 -16.62 -0.80
CA SER A 137 15.55 -17.79 -0.39
C SER A 137 14.97 -18.57 -1.58
N LEU A 138 14.62 -17.89 -2.68
CA LEU A 138 14.19 -18.51 -3.94
C LEU A 138 15.32 -19.24 -4.66
N LYS A 139 16.56 -18.74 -4.58
CA LYS A 139 17.71 -19.35 -5.28
C LYS A 139 18.25 -20.62 -4.59
N LYS A 140 17.88 -20.88 -3.33
CA LYS A 140 18.23 -22.11 -2.59
C LYS A 140 17.41 -23.34 -2.99
N HIS A 141 16.43 -23.20 -3.89
CA HIS A 141 15.51 -24.28 -4.27
C HIS A 141 15.48 -24.62 -5.76
N LEU A 142 16.49 -24.23 -6.53
CA LEU A 142 16.76 -24.84 -7.84
C LEU A 142 17.92 -25.83 -7.71
N PRO A 143 17.75 -27.10 -8.15
CA PRO A 143 18.79 -28.12 -8.14
C PRO A 143 19.94 -27.81 -9.10
#